data_AF-A0A7C2ARW1-F1
#
_entry.id   AF-A0A7C2ARW1-F1
#
_cell.length_a   1.000
_cell.length_b   1.000
_cell.length_c   1.000
_cell.angle_alpha   90.00
_cell.angle_beta   90.00
_cell.angle_gamma   90.00
#
_symmetry.space_group_name_H-M   'P 1'
#
loop_
_entity.id
_entity.type
_entity.pdbx_description
1 polymer ?
#
loop_
_entity_poly.entity_id
_entity_poly.type
_entity_poly.pdbx_seq_one_letter_code
_entity_poly.pdbx_strand_id
1 'polypeptide(L)'
;MLTVHRVNAFTDNYIWLIEATETCEVIIVDPGDASVVLKALDDAQLKPVAIFITHHHHDHTDGVIPLLAKFSIPVYGPSREPIDGVSHWVSNAQTIEIDHFPLFTVLDTPGHTPGHISFYAEQKLFCGDTLFAAGCGRLLGGTAGNLFDSLGKLSTLPASTEIYCAHEYTLSNLKFAHHVDAENSATKKRLESVQQKRNTGQVTVPSLMSEEWETNPFLRCDSAAIKKASEAFAGRPLNSALEVFITLRDWKNQF
;
A
#
# COMPACT_ATOMS: atom_id res chain seq x y z
N MET A 1 18.17 9.06 -7.05
CA MET A 1 16.88 8.53 -7.52
C MET A 1 16.75 7.12 -6.97
N LEU A 2 15.73 6.86 -6.17
CA LEU A 2 15.53 5.54 -5.57
C LEU A 2 15.23 4.47 -6.64
N THR A 3 15.98 3.37 -6.60
CA THR A 3 15.64 2.13 -7.31
C THR A 3 14.82 1.25 -6.35
N VAL A 4 13.74 0.64 -6.82
CA VAL A 4 12.91 -0.23 -5.97
C VAL A 4 12.88 -1.63 -6.56
N HIS A 5 13.30 -2.61 -5.78
CA HIS A 5 13.21 -4.02 -6.12
C HIS A 5 12.01 -4.64 -5.42
N ARG A 6 11.37 -5.58 -6.12
CA ARG A 6 10.24 -6.35 -5.61
C ARG A 6 10.70 -7.75 -5.24
N VAL A 7 10.38 -8.18 -4.03
CA VAL A 7 10.55 -9.57 -3.58
C VAL A 7 9.16 -10.15 -3.35
N ASN A 8 8.84 -11.23 -4.06
CA ASN A 8 7.58 -11.94 -3.87
C ASN A 8 7.63 -12.74 -2.57
N ALA A 9 6.60 -12.62 -1.74
CA ALA A 9 6.42 -13.43 -0.54
C ALA A 9 5.01 -14.05 -0.51
N PHE A 10 4.90 -15.19 0.17
CA PHE A 10 3.64 -15.94 0.29
C PHE A 10 2.96 -16.18 -1.06
N THR A 11 1.69 -15.79 -1.19
CA THR A 11 0.89 -15.95 -2.42
C THR A 11 0.84 -14.66 -3.23
N ASP A 12 0.68 -13.51 -2.57
CA ASP A 12 0.43 -12.23 -3.23
C ASP A 12 1.10 -11.02 -2.57
N ASN A 13 1.91 -11.23 -1.51
CA ASN A 13 2.63 -10.15 -0.83
C ASN A 13 3.87 -9.71 -1.62
N TYR A 14 4.18 -8.43 -1.50
CA TYR A 14 5.39 -7.80 -1.99
C TYR A 14 6.15 -7.15 -0.84
N ILE A 15 7.38 -7.60 -0.69
CA ILE A 15 8.39 -6.97 0.16
C ILE A 15 9.21 -6.05 -0.76
N TRP A 16 9.38 -4.80 -0.37
CA TRP A 16 10.11 -3.81 -1.18
C TRP A 16 11.53 -3.63 -0.67
N LEU A 17 12.52 -3.68 -1.57
CA LEU A 17 13.90 -3.27 -1.27
C LEU A 17 14.15 -1.95 -1.97
N ILE A 18 14.27 -0.88 -1.19
CA ILE A 18 14.56 0.46 -1.69
C ILE A 18 16.07 0.60 -1.71
N GLU A 19 16.67 0.66 -2.89
CA GLU A 19 18.11 0.76 -3.09
C GLU A 19 18.58 2.20 -3.30
N ALA A 20 19.64 2.57 -2.59
CA ALA A 20 20.47 3.72 -2.91
C ALA A 20 21.43 3.33 -4.05
N THR A 21 21.19 3.88 -5.25
CA THR A 21 21.80 3.43 -6.53
C THR A 21 23.33 3.39 -6.56
N GLU A 22 24.01 4.09 -5.65
CA GLU A 22 25.48 4.20 -5.65
C GLU A 22 26.17 3.32 -4.60
N THR A 23 25.45 2.73 -3.64
CA THR A 23 26.05 2.06 -2.48
C THR A 23 25.66 0.60 -2.32
N CYS A 24 24.76 0.08 -3.18
CA CYS A 24 24.09 -1.23 -3.02
C CYS A 24 23.35 -1.37 -1.66
N GLU A 25 23.19 -0.28 -0.91
CA GLU A 25 22.49 -0.29 0.36
C GLU A 25 20.99 -0.29 0.13
N VAL A 26 20.26 -1.03 0.96
CA VAL A 26 18.81 -1.15 0.85
C VAL A 26 18.07 -0.95 2.16
N ILE A 27 16.91 -0.29 2.07
CA ILE A 27 15.88 -0.29 3.10
C ILE A 27 14.88 -1.38 2.73
N ILE A 28 14.56 -2.26 3.69
CA ILE A 28 13.57 -3.33 3.51
C ILE A 28 12.22 -2.85 4.04
N VAL A 29 11.16 -2.92 3.25
CA VAL A 29 9.80 -2.55 3.68
C VAL A 29 8.94 -3.80 3.85
N ASP A 30 8.33 -3.95 5.02
CA ASP A 30 7.40 -5.03 5.40
C ASP A 30 7.92 -6.46 5.15
N PRO A 31 9.07 -6.87 5.73
CA PRO A 31 9.60 -8.21 5.54
C PRO A 31 8.79 -9.27 6.32
N GLY A 32 7.69 -9.75 5.75
CA GLY A 32 6.92 -10.87 6.32
C GLY A 32 7.65 -12.21 6.29
N ASP A 33 8.58 -12.40 5.35
CA ASP A 33 9.37 -13.65 5.24
C ASP A 33 10.85 -13.31 5.05
N ALA A 34 11.65 -13.60 6.07
CA ALA A 34 13.09 -13.35 6.04
C ALA A 34 13.83 -14.19 4.99
N SER A 35 13.33 -15.39 4.66
CA SER A 35 14.04 -16.33 3.79
C SER A 35 14.15 -15.79 2.35
N VAL A 36 13.04 -15.25 1.82
CA VAL A 36 13.01 -14.65 0.47
C VAL A 36 13.78 -13.34 0.42
N VAL A 37 13.77 -12.56 1.51
CA VAL A 37 14.57 -11.33 1.62
C VAL A 37 16.05 -11.65 1.61
N LEU A 38 16.49 -12.58 2.45
CA LEU A 38 17.90 -12.99 2.53
C LEU A 38 18.41 -13.52 1.20
N LYS A 39 17.59 -14.30 0.48
CA LYS A 39 17.92 -14.77 -0.86
C LYS A 39 18.06 -13.61 -1.85
N ALA A 40 17.13 -12.66 -1.84
CA ALA A 40 17.17 -11.50 -2.75
C ALA A 40 18.39 -10.60 -2.48
N LEU A 41 18.74 -10.40 -1.21
CA LEU A 41 19.94 -9.65 -0.81
C LEU A 41 21.21 -10.33 -1.32
N ASP A 42 21.31 -11.66 -1.19
CA ASP A 42 22.46 -12.43 -1.66
C ASP A 42 22.56 -12.44 -3.20
N ASP A 43 21.47 -12.76 -3.89
CA ASP A 43 21.46 -12.85 -5.36
C ASP A 43 21.87 -11.51 -6.03
N ALA A 44 21.45 -10.38 -5.45
CA ALA A 44 21.73 -9.04 -5.98
C ALA A 44 22.92 -8.35 -5.30
N GLN A 45 23.59 -9.00 -4.34
CA GLN A 45 24.70 -8.44 -3.56
C GLN A 45 24.34 -7.10 -2.87
N LEU A 46 23.13 -7.03 -2.33
CA LEU A 46 22.58 -5.85 -1.65
C LEU A 46 22.86 -5.91 -0.15
N LYS A 47 23.10 -4.74 0.46
CA LYS A 47 23.41 -4.59 1.88
C LYS A 47 22.25 -3.92 2.62
N PRO A 48 21.52 -4.61 3.50
CA PRO A 48 20.43 -3.99 4.23
C PRO A 48 20.97 -3.00 5.27
N VAL A 49 20.34 -1.82 5.36
CA VAL A 49 20.72 -0.76 6.31
C VAL A 49 19.59 -0.32 7.24
N ALA A 50 18.33 -0.59 6.90
CA ALA A 50 17.18 -0.34 7.76
C ALA A 50 15.98 -1.23 7.37
N ILE A 51 15.05 -1.40 8.29
CA ILE A 51 13.74 -2.00 8.04
C ILE A 51 12.64 -0.97 8.33
N PHE A 52 11.70 -0.81 7.42
CA PHE A 52 10.49 0.00 7.58
C PHE A 52 9.27 -0.92 7.68
N ILE A 53 8.44 -0.69 8.70
CA ILE A 53 7.22 -1.45 8.95
C ILE A 53 6.02 -0.52 8.87
N THR A 54 5.04 -0.87 8.05
CA THR A 54 3.81 -0.09 7.87
C THR A 54 2.79 -0.37 8.98
N HIS A 55 2.65 -1.63 9.38
CA HIS A 55 1.73 -2.10 10.41
C HIS A 55 2.09 -3.49 10.96
N HIS A 56 1.37 -3.95 11.98
CA HIS A 56 1.70 -5.09 12.83
C HIS A 56 1.30 -6.48 12.31
N HIS A 57 0.67 -6.61 11.14
CA HIS A 57 0.28 -7.95 10.69
C HIS A 57 1.51 -8.83 10.38
N HIS A 58 1.33 -10.12 10.63
CA HIS A 58 2.41 -11.12 10.58
C HIS A 58 3.07 -11.22 9.22
N ASP A 59 2.29 -11.14 8.15
CA ASP A 59 2.78 -11.16 6.76
C ASP A 59 3.56 -9.90 6.35
N HIS A 60 3.73 -8.93 7.25
CA HIS A 60 4.59 -7.75 7.11
C HIS A 60 5.75 -7.73 8.12
N THR A 61 5.69 -8.54 9.19
CA THR A 61 6.58 -8.38 10.36
C THR A 61 7.33 -9.65 10.79
N ASP A 62 6.86 -10.85 10.41
CA ASP A 62 7.43 -12.11 10.90
C ASP A 62 8.89 -12.34 10.49
N GLY A 63 9.36 -11.69 9.42
CA GLY A 63 10.75 -11.72 8.98
C GLY A 63 11.68 -10.77 9.74
N VAL A 64 11.16 -9.85 10.58
CA VAL A 64 11.99 -8.85 11.30
C VAL A 64 13.00 -9.51 12.23
N ILE A 65 12.54 -10.35 13.17
CA ILE A 65 13.43 -10.97 14.17
C ILE A 65 14.50 -11.87 13.51
N PRO A 66 14.16 -12.74 12.54
CA PRO A 66 15.19 -13.51 11.83
C PRO A 66 16.20 -12.66 11.04
N LEU A 67 15.78 -11.51 10.48
CA LEU A 67 16.70 -10.58 9.81
C LEU A 67 17.64 -9.91 10.82
N LEU A 68 17.13 -9.48 11.98
CA LEU A 68 17.94 -8.88 13.05
C LEU A 68 18.94 -9.85 13.69
N ALA A 69 18.67 -11.16 13.62
CA ALA A 69 19.65 -12.17 14.01
C ALA A 69 20.89 -12.21 13.11
N LYS A 70 20.80 -11.65 11.89
CA LYS A 70 21.90 -11.58 10.91
C LYS A 70 22.48 -10.18 10.74
N PHE A 71 21.67 -9.15 10.95
CA PHE A 71 22.04 -7.76 10.69
C PHE A 71 21.75 -6.87 11.90
N SER A 72 22.71 -6.03 12.28
CA SER A 72 22.52 -5.00 13.31
C SER A 72 22.08 -3.69 12.65
N ILE A 73 20.79 -3.58 12.32
CA ILE A 73 20.20 -2.43 11.61
C ILE A 73 18.98 -1.90 12.36
N PRO A 74 18.68 -0.59 12.26
CA PRO A 74 17.48 0.00 12.86
C PRO A 74 16.19 -0.51 12.20
N VAL A 75 15.13 -0.62 13.00
CA VAL A 75 13.78 -0.94 12.55
C VAL A 75 12.85 0.21 12.92
N TYR A 76 12.23 0.82 11.92
CA TYR A 76 11.27 1.90 12.05
C TYR A 76 9.86 1.35 11.91
N GLY A 77 9.01 1.63 12.89
CA GLY A 77 7.63 1.14 12.89
C GLY A 77 6.66 2.11 13.57
N PRO A 78 5.35 1.91 13.37
CA PRO A 78 4.31 2.78 13.91
C PRO A 78 4.30 2.82 15.42
N SER A 79 4.38 4.02 16.00
CA SER A 79 4.37 4.28 17.46
C SER A 79 3.12 3.79 18.21
N ARG A 80 2.08 3.38 17.49
CA ARG A 80 0.77 3.00 18.04
C ARG A 80 0.44 1.52 17.85
N GLU A 81 1.41 0.70 17.45
CA GLU A 81 1.21 -0.75 17.30
C GLU A 81 2.32 -1.55 18.00
N PRO A 82 1.98 -2.66 18.66
CA PRO A 82 2.98 -3.49 19.33
C PRO A 82 3.65 -4.41 18.30
N ILE A 83 4.86 -4.05 17.87
CA ILE A 83 5.64 -4.80 16.88
C ILE A 83 7.01 -5.15 17.47
N ASP A 84 7.30 -6.45 17.54
CA ASP A 84 8.57 -6.94 18.04
C ASP A 84 9.73 -6.56 17.12
N GLY A 85 10.87 -6.16 17.72
CA GLY A 85 12.07 -5.79 16.98
C GLY A 85 12.11 -4.33 16.51
N VAL A 86 11.02 -3.55 16.64
CA VAL A 86 11.05 -2.11 16.36
C VAL A 86 11.98 -1.39 17.34
N SER A 87 12.99 -0.70 16.81
CA SER A 87 13.94 0.10 17.59
C SER A 87 13.63 1.60 17.55
N HIS A 88 12.90 2.06 16.53
CA HIS A 88 12.49 3.46 16.34
C HIS A 88 10.99 3.55 16.08
N TRP A 89 10.25 4.05 17.08
CA TRP A 89 8.82 4.30 16.97
C TRP A 89 8.58 5.65 16.30
N VAL A 90 7.86 5.65 15.18
CA VAL A 90 7.59 6.85 14.39
C VAL A 90 6.10 7.17 14.26
N SER A 91 5.79 8.42 13.93
CA SER A 91 4.42 8.92 13.74
C SER A 91 4.36 10.03 12.68
N ASN A 92 3.15 10.43 12.31
CA ASN A 92 2.87 11.47 11.32
C ASN A 92 3.80 12.68 11.36
N ALA A 93 4.19 13.13 10.16
CA ALA A 93 5.03 14.30 9.90
C ALA A 93 6.46 14.23 10.45
N GLN A 94 6.86 13.11 11.07
CA GLN A 94 8.28 12.84 11.32
C GLN A 94 9.00 12.48 10.03
N THR A 95 10.29 12.81 9.99
CA THR A 95 11.19 12.42 8.91
C THR A 95 12.18 11.38 9.40
N ILE A 96 12.44 10.38 8.56
CA ILE A 96 13.50 9.39 8.78
C ILE A 96 14.66 9.73 7.85
N GLU A 97 15.84 9.87 8.43
CA GLU A 97 17.10 10.09 7.73
C GLU A 97 17.95 8.82 7.85
N ILE A 98 18.36 8.29 6.70
CA ILE A 98 19.28 7.15 6.57
C ILE A 98 20.36 7.61 5.58
N ASP A 99 21.63 7.36 5.92
CA ASP A 99 22.76 7.73 5.06
C ASP A 99 22.57 7.22 3.62
N HIS A 100 22.87 8.07 2.64
CA HIS A 100 22.72 7.79 1.19
C HIS A 100 21.28 7.70 0.66
N PHE A 101 20.27 7.88 1.51
CA PHE A 101 18.86 7.92 1.11
C PHE A 101 18.28 9.35 1.20
N PRO A 102 17.22 9.66 0.42
CA PRO A 102 16.43 10.86 0.65
C PRO A 102 15.71 10.80 2.01
N LEU A 103 15.27 11.96 2.50
CA LEU A 103 14.40 12.02 3.68
C LEU A 103 13.05 11.35 3.38
N PHE A 104 12.67 10.39 4.23
CA PHE A 104 11.35 9.77 4.18
C PHE A 104 10.42 10.50 5.13
N THR A 105 9.26 10.93 4.63
CA THR A 105 8.18 11.46 5.45
C THR A 105 7.28 10.32 5.90
N VAL A 106 6.97 10.28 7.19
CA VAL A 106 6.00 9.35 7.78
C VAL A 106 4.61 9.96 7.76
N LEU A 107 3.63 9.20 7.26
CA LEU A 107 2.23 9.61 7.16
C LEU A 107 1.37 8.64 7.95
N ASP A 108 0.65 9.10 8.97
CA ASP A 108 -0.32 8.23 9.67
C ASP A 108 -1.47 7.87 8.74
N THR A 109 -1.73 6.59 8.54
CA THR A 109 -2.76 6.11 7.62
C THR A 109 -3.72 5.11 8.29
N PRO A 110 -4.28 5.47 9.48
CA PRO A 110 -5.14 4.56 10.22
C PRO A 110 -6.35 4.14 9.38
N GLY A 111 -6.73 2.88 9.46
CA GLY A 111 -7.85 2.36 8.69
C GLY A 111 -7.82 0.85 8.61
N HIS A 112 -6.83 0.30 7.90
CA HIS A 112 -6.62 -1.14 7.89
C HIS A 112 -6.37 -1.64 9.32
N THR A 113 -5.36 -1.06 9.96
CA THR A 113 -5.13 -1.15 11.41
C THR A 113 -5.20 0.25 12.04
N PRO A 114 -5.41 0.38 13.36
CA PRO A 114 -5.53 1.69 14.02
C PRO A 114 -4.26 2.53 14.04
N GLY A 115 -3.08 1.91 13.92
CA GLY A 115 -1.78 2.59 13.98
C GLY A 115 -1.00 2.55 12.68
N HIS A 116 -1.59 2.07 11.58
CA HIS A 116 -0.93 1.98 10.27
C HIS A 116 -0.27 3.30 9.86
N ILE A 117 0.93 3.22 9.28
CA ILE A 117 1.67 4.34 8.69
C ILE A 117 2.08 4.05 7.25
N SER A 118 2.35 5.10 6.50
CA SER A 118 2.95 5.03 5.16
C SER A 118 4.23 5.85 5.09
N PHE A 119 5.17 5.44 4.24
CA PHE A 119 6.44 6.13 4.02
C PHE A 119 6.46 6.78 2.63
N TYR A 120 6.87 8.03 2.55
CA TYR A 120 6.89 8.80 1.30
C TYR A 120 8.24 9.50 1.08
N ALA A 121 8.87 9.27 -0.07
CA ALA A 121 10.08 9.96 -0.51
C ALA A 121 10.16 9.96 -2.04
N GLU A 122 10.72 11.02 -2.65
CA GLU A 122 10.94 11.11 -4.10
C GLU A 122 9.75 10.66 -4.98
N GLN A 123 8.52 11.05 -4.62
CA GLN A 123 7.28 10.64 -5.32
C GLN A 123 7.03 9.12 -5.33
N LYS A 124 7.56 8.39 -4.34
CA LYS A 124 7.27 6.97 -4.10
C LYS A 124 6.59 6.83 -2.76
N LEU A 125 5.43 6.16 -2.74
CA LEU A 125 4.65 5.91 -1.55
C LEU A 125 4.63 4.42 -1.23
N PHE A 126 5.17 4.05 -0.07
CA PHE A 126 5.07 2.71 0.50
C PHE A 126 3.94 2.74 1.53
N CYS A 127 2.79 2.19 1.15
CA CYS A 127 1.54 2.41 1.88
C CYS A 127 0.91 1.16 2.49
N GLY A 128 1.66 0.06 2.52
CA GLY A 128 1.23 -1.22 3.09
C GLY A 128 -0.15 -1.59 2.55
N ASP A 129 -1.09 -1.65 3.49
CA ASP A 129 -2.46 -2.13 3.27
C ASP A 129 -3.50 -1.01 3.33
N THR A 130 -3.08 0.25 3.34
CA THR A 130 -4.02 1.38 3.30
C THR A 130 -4.63 1.54 1.90
N LEU A 131 -3.77 1.75 0.90
CA LEU A 131 -4.15 1.99 -0.49
C LEU A 131 -3.61 0.85 -1.34
N PHE A 132 -4.45 0.26 -2.18
CA PHE A 132 -4.03 -0.69 -3.21
C PHE A 132 -4.33 -0.11 -4.59
N ALA A 133 -3.67 -0.63 -5.62
CA ALA A 133 -4.07 -0.33 -6.98
C ALA A 133 -5.54 -0.75 -7.21
N ALA A 134 -6.37 0.25 -7.57
CA ALA A 134 -7.83 0.21 -7.70
C ALA A 134 -8.61 -0.25 -6.45
N GLY A 135 -8.02 -0.21 -5.25
CA GLY A 135 -8.66 -0.66 -4.02
C GLY A 135 -8.15 0.02 -2.75
N CYS A 136 -8.57 -0.51 -1.60
CA CYS A 136 -8.06 -0.13 -0.29
C CYS A 136 -8.12 -1.33 0.67
N GLY A 137 -7.48 -1.18 1.83
CA GLY A 137 -7.47 -2.16 2.91
C GLY A 137 -8.86 -2.59 3.37
N ARG A 138 -8.94 -3.82 3.88
CA ARG A 138 -10.05 -4.23 4.76
C ARG A 138 -9.89 -3.58 6.13
N LEU A 139 -10.98 -3.45 6.88
CA LEU A 139 -10.93 -2.88 8.24
C LEU A 139 -10.64 -3.99 9.26
N LEU A 140 -9.38 -4.14 9.67
CA LEU A 140 -8.91 -5.10 10.65
C LEU A 140 -8.52 -4.38 11.95
N GLY A 141 -9.51 -3.73 12.56
CA GLY A 141 -9.36 -3.00 13.83
C GLY A 141 -9.49 -1.48 13.70
N GLY A 142 -9.22 -0.90 12.52
CA GLY A 142 -9.52 0.51 12.26
C GLY A 142 -10.98 0.76 11.85
N THR A 143 -11.32 2.02 11.59
CA THR A 143 -12.68 2.45 11.22
C THR A 143 -12.73 2.90 9.76
N ALA A 144 -13.92 2.82 9.15
CA ALA A 144 -14.13 3.30 7.79
C ALA A 144 -13.86 4.81 7.66
N GLY A 145 -14.22 5.61 8.67
CA GLY A 145 -13.93 7.05 8.71
C GLY A 145 -12.43 7.32 8.67
N ASN A 146 -11.65 6.61 9.49
CA ASN A 146 -10.19 6.77 9.48
C ASN A 146 -9.59 6.37 8.14
N LEU A 147 -10.04 5.25 7.54
CA LEU A 147 -9.53 4.82 6.25
C LEU A 147 -9.90 5.82 5.14
N PHE A 148 -11.12 6.35 5.16
CA PHE A 148 -11.56 7.39 4.22
C PHE A 148 -10.68 8.65 4.32
N ASP A 149 -10.44 9.15 5.53
CA ASP A 149 -9.59 10.32 5.76
C ASP A 149 -8.13 10.04 5.34
N SER A 150 -7.62 8.83 5.62
CA SER A 150 -6.28 8.40 5.23
C SER A 150 -6.12 8.38 3.71
N LEU A 151 -7.09 7.81 2.99
CA LEU A 151 -7.09 7.81 1.53
C LEU A 151 -7.22 9.22 0.96
N GLY A 152 -8.07 10.07 1.56
CA GLY A 152 -8.18 11.49 1.21
C GLY A 152 -6.84 12.21 1.36
N LYS A 153 -6.10 11.96 2.45
CA LYS A 153 -4.75 12.50 2.67
C LYS A 153 -3.74 11.99 1.63
N LEU A 154 -3.70 10.68 1.37
CA LEU A 154 -2.79 10.12 0.36
C LEU A 154 -3.10 10.66 -1.04
N SER A 155 -4.38 10.86 -1.34
CA SER A 155 -4.85 11.42 -2.62
C SER A 155 -4.40 12.86 -2.88
N THR A 156 -3.85 13.59 -1.89
CA THR A 156 -3.30 14.93 -2.13
C THR A 156 -1.84 14.90 -2.63
N LEU A 157 -1.20 13.73 -2.67
CA LEU A 157 0.15 13.58 -3.22
C LEU A 157 0.18 13.87 -4.73
N PRO A 158 1.34 14.21 -5.32
CA PRO A 158 1.45 14.51 -6.74
C PRO A 158 0.91 13.39 -7.63
N ALA A 159 0.35 13.76 -8.79
CA ALA A 159 -0.21 12.83 -9.78
C ALA A 159 0.78 11.76 -10.24
N SER A 160 2.07 12.11 -10.29
CA SER A 160 3.21 11.26 -10.63
C SER A 160 3.67 10.33 -9.51
N THR A 161 3.01 10.35 -8.35
CA THR A 161 3.39 9.48 -7.22
C THR A 161 3.19 8.02 -7.58
N GLU A 162 4.25 7.24 -7.46
CA GLU A 162 4.24 5.79 -7.61
C GLU A 162 3.77 5.13 -6.31
N ILE A 163 2.78 4.24 -6.40
CA ILE A 163 2.14 3.56 -5.28
C ILE A 163 2.66 2.13 -5.15
N TYR A 164 3.48 1.92 -4.14
CA TYR A 164 4.06 0.62 -3.76
C TYR A 164 3.24 0.04 -2.58
N CYS A 165 2.11 -0.57 -2.91
CA CYS A 165 1.27 -1.29 -1.95
C CYS A 165 1.76 -2.73 -1.75
N ALA A 166 1.38 -3.37 -0.65
CA ALA A 166 1.98 -4.64 -0.25
C ALA A 166 1.39 -5.89 -0.92
N HIS A 167 0.28 -5.79 -1.68
CA HIS A 167 -0.38 -6.97 -2.27
C HIS A 167 -0.72 -6.82 -3.75
N GLU A 168 -0.68 -7.95 -4.47
CA GLU A 168 -1.09 -8.09 -5.88
C GLU A 168 -2.61 -8.27 -6.04
N TYR A 169 -3.40 -7.34 -5.51
CA TYR A 169 -4.87 -7.36 -5.56
C TYR A 169 -5.49 -6.62 -6.75
N THR A 170 -4.68 -6.03 -7.62
CA THR A 170 -5.13 -5.10 -8.66
C THR A 170 -6.19 -5.68 -9.58
N LEU A 171 -6.06 -6.95 -9.98
CA LEU A 171 -7.05 -7.57 -10.88
C LEU A 171 -8.41 -7.78 -10.20
N SER A 172 -8.45 -8.27 -8.96
CA SER A 172 -9.71 -8.43 -8.22
C SER A 172 -10.34 -7.08 -7.89
N ASN A 173 -9.51 -6.09 -7.55
CA ASN A 173 -9.91 -4.72 -7.32
C ASN A 173 -10.55 -4.08 -8.56
N LEU A 174 -9.94 -4.23 -9.74
CA LEU A 174 -10.48 -3.69 -10.98
C LEU A 174 -11.76 -4.39 -11.45
N LYS A 175 -11.92 -5.69 -11.18
CA LYS A 175 -13.18 -6.39 -11.43
C LYS A 175 -14.32 -5.78 -10.60
N PHE A 176 -14.07 -5.50 -9.32
CA PHE A 176 -15.02 -4.80 -8.47
C PHE A 176 -15.26 -3.36 -8.94
N ALA A 177 -14.20 -2.60 -9.24
CA ALA A 177 -14.33 -1.23 -9.74
C ALA A 177 -15.17 -1.15 -11.02
N HIS A 178 -14.97 -2.09 -11.96
CA HIS A 178 -15.75 -2.17 -13.18
C HIS A 178 -17.21 -2.59 -12.92
N HIS A 179 -17.45 -3.44 -11.92
CA HIS A 179 -18.81 -3.79 -11.50
C HIS A 179 -19.56 -2.57 -10.93
N VAL A 180 -18.88 -1.72 -10.16
CA VAL A 180 -19.47 -0.50 -9.57
C VAL A 180 -19.71 0.58 -10.63
N ASP A 181 -18.80 0.78 -11.57
CA ASP A 181 -18.85 1.85 -12.59
C ASP A 181 -18.50 1.31 -13.98
N ALA A 182 -19.43 0.56 -14.58
CA ALA A 182 -19.23 -0.14 -15.85
C ALA A 182 -18.94 0.80 -17.04
N GLU A 183 -19.44 2.03 -16.97
CA GLU A 183 -19.28 3.05 -18.02
C GLU A 183 -17.94 3.79 -17.94
N ASN A 184 -17.17 3.59 -16.86
CA ASN A 184 -15.86 4.20 -16.72
C ASN A 184 -14.83 3.56 -17.67
N SER A 185 -14.59 4.25 -18.80
CA SER A 185 -13.64 3.80 -19.82
C SER A 185 -12.20 3.64 -19.33
N ALA A 186 -11.75 4.44 -18.35
CA ALA A 186 -10.41 4.31 -17.77
C ALA A 186 -10.30 3.00 -16.98
N THR A 187 -11.30 2.69 -16.15
CA THR A 187 -11.36 1.43 -15.40
C THR A 187 -11.40 0.23 -16.34
N LYS A 188 -12.21 0.28 -17.40
CA LYS A 188 -12.27 -0.79 -18.40
C LYS A 188 -10.93 -1.04 -19.08
N LYS A 189 -10.28 0.02 -19.59
CA LYS A 189 -8.95 -0.07 -20.23
C LYS A 189 -7.90 -0.63 -19.26
N ARG A 190 -7.90 -0.16 -18.01
CA ARG A 190 -6.96 -0.62 -16.99
C ARG A 190 -7.20 -2.10 -16.63
N LEU A 191 -8.46 -2.53 -16.52
CA LEU A 191 -8.83 -3.92 -16.29
C LEU A 191 -8.34 -4.84 -17.42
N GLU A 192 -8.55 -4.46 -18.69
CA GLU A 192 -8.08 -5.23 -19.84
C GLU A 192 -6.54 -5.38 -19.84
N SER A 193 -5.82 -4.28 -19.63
CA SER A 193 -4.35 -4.27 -19.53
C SER A 193 -3.83 -5.12 -18.36
N VAL A 194 -4.44 -4.97 -17.18
CA VAL A 194 -4.06 -5.76 -15.98
C VAL A 194 -4.36 -7.24 -16.17
N GLN A 195 -5.49 -7.60 -16.78
CA GLN A 195 -5.81 -9.00 -17.06
C GLN A 195 -4.77 -9.64 -18.00
N GLN A 196 -4.30 -8.92 -19.02
CA GLN A 196 -3.23 -9.39 -19.91
C GLN A 196 -1.90 -9.58 -19.17
N LYS A 197 -1.51 -8.61 -18.33
CA LYS A 197 -0.31 -8.72 -17.48
C LYS A 197 -0.38 -9.94 -16.57
N ARG A 198 -1.49 -10.12 -15.84
CA ARG A 198 -1.66 -11.24 -14.91
C ARG A 198 -1.69 -12.60 -15.62
N ASN A 199 -2.28 -12.69 -16.82
CA ASN A 199 -2.26 -13.91 -17.62
C ASN A 199 -0.85 -14.34 -18.04
N THR A 200 0.11 -13.42 -18.08
CA THR A 200 1.52 -13.69 -18.40
C THR A 200 2.42 -13.65 -17.16
N GLY A 201 1.84 -13.62 -15.94
CA GLY A 201 2.58 -13.59 -14.69
C GLY A 201 3.28 -12.26 -14.38
N GLN A 202 3.00 -11.19 -15.14
CA GLN A 202 3.56 -9.86 -14.90
C GLN A 202 2.86 -9.17 -13.73
N VAL A 203 3.60 -8.30 -13.04
CA VAL A 203 3.08 -7.51 -11.93
C VAL A 203 2.37 -6.25 -12.38
N THR A 204 1.55 -5.71 -11.49
CA THR A 204 0.68 -4.58 -11.80
C THR A 204 0.97 -3.32 -10.97
N VAL A 205 1.96 -3.41 -10.10
CA VAL A 205 2.45 -2.35 -9.22
C VAL A 205 3.94 -2.07 -9.48
N PRO A 206 4.43 -0.84 -9.22
CA PRO A 206 3.67 0.31 -8.72
C PRO A 206 2.64 0.83 -9.73
N SER A 207 1.56 1.43 -9.22
CA SER A 207 0.65 2.25 -10.03
C SER A 207 0.95 3.74 -9.85
N LEU A 208 0.34 4.60 -10.66
CA LEU A 208 0.42 6.05 -10.45
C LEU A 208 -0.81 6.58 -9.72
N MET A 209 -0.62 7.57 -8.84
CA MET A 209 -1.73 8.26 -8.17
C MET A 209 -2.77 8.80 -9.16
N SER A 210 -2.34 9.32 -10.32
CA SER A 210 -3.24 9.72 -11.40
C SER A 210 -4.14 8.59 -11.92
N GLU A 211 -3.60 7.37 -12.07
CA GLU A 211 -4.38 6.19 -12.46
C GLU A 211 -5.37 5.82 -11.34
N GLU A 212 -4.97 5.97 -10.08
CA GLU A 212 -5.85 5.68 -8.94
C GLU A 212 -7.03 6.64 -8.86
N TRP A 213 -6.85 7.93 -9.09
CA TRP A 213 -7.98 8.89 -9.17
C TRP A 213 -8.99 8.49 -10.25
N GLU A 214 -8.52 7.97 -11.38
CA GLU A 214 -9.39 7.61 -12.51
C GLU A 214 -10.09 6.26 -12.31
N THR A 215 -9.53 5.34 -11.53
CA THR A 215 -9.98 3.93 -11.55
C THR A 215 -10.28 3.31 -10.20
N ASN A 216 -9.85 3.93 -9.10
CA ASN A 216 -10.10 3.42 -7.75
C ASN A 216 -11.45 3.94 -7.24
N PRO A 217 -12.48 3.09 -7.05
CA PRO A 217 -13.80 3.53 -6.61
C PRO A 217 -13.76 4.20 -5.23
N PHE A 218 -12.80 3.82 -4.38
CA PHE A 218 -12.65 4.37 -3.03
C PHE A 218 -12.09 5.80 -3.01
N LEU A 219 -11.39 6.22 -4.08
CA LEU A 219 -10.95 7.62 -4.27
C LEU A 219 -11.96 8.47 -5.06
N ARG A 220 -13.08 7.87 -5.47
CA ARG A 220 -14.11 8.47 -6.31
C ARG A 220 -15.47 8.56 -5.61
N CYS A 221 -15.49 8.56 -4.28
CA CYS A 221 -16.74 8.53 -3.50
C CYS A 221 -17.65 9.76 -3.73
N ASP A 222 -17.10 10.88 -4.21
CA ASP A 222 -17.86 12.08 -4.62
C ASP A 222 -18.46 11.99 -6.04
N SER A 223 -18.09 10.97 -6.82
CA SER A 223 -18.62 10.79 -8.17
C SER A 223 -20.10 10.42 -8.15
N ALA A 224 -20.90 11.09 -8.99
CA ALA A 224 -22.31 10.75 -9.16
C ALA A 224 -22.53 9.29 -9.60
N ALA A 225 -21.62 8.73 -10.41
CA ALA A 225 -21.72 7.34 -10.85
C ALA A 225 -21.52 6.37 -9.69
N ILE A 226 -20.46 6.59 -8.89
CA ILE A 226 -20.13 5.77 -7.72
C ILE A 226 -21.23 5.88 -6.65
N LYS A 227 -21.71 7.09 -6.38
CA LYS A 227 -22.82 7.33 -5.47
C LYS A 227 -24.08 6.59 -5.90
N LYS A 228 -24.49 6.72 -7.17
CA LYS A 228 -25.68 6.06 -7.71
C LYS A 228 -25.59 4.54 -7.61
N ALA A 229 -24.44 3.95 -7.95
CA ALA A 229 -24.22 2.51 -7.83
C ALA A 229 -24.29 2.05 -6.37
N SER A 230 -23.69 2.82 -5.46
CA SER A 230 -23.72 2.53 -4.02
C SER A 230 -25.12 2.66 -3.42
N GLU A 231 -25.90 3.65 -3.82
CA GLU A 231 -27.32 3.80 -3.41
C GLU A 231 -28.18 2.63 -3.90
N ALA A 232 -27.93 2.17 -5.13
CA ALA A 232 -28.61 0.99 -5.68
C ALA A 232 -28.29 -0.28 -4.88
N PHE A 233 -27.03 -0.47 -4.49
CA PHE A 233 -26.61 -1.57 -3.63
C PHE A 233 -27.21 -1.47 -2.21
N ALA A 234 -27.20 -0.27 -1.61
CA ALA A 234 -27.70 -0.03 -0.26
C ALA A 234 -29.23 -0.05 -0.15
N GLY A 235 -29.95 0.13 -1.26
CA GLY A 235 -31.41 0.27 -1.27
C GLY A 235 -31.91 1.55 -0.59
N ARG A 236 -31.06 2.56 -0.41
CA ARG A 236 -31.39 3.85 0.21
C ARG A 236 -30.50 4.98 -0.33
N PRO A 237 -30.94 6.26 -0.21
CA PRO A 237 -30.08 7.41 -0.47
C PRO A 237 -28.86 7.45 0.47
N LEU A 238 -27.74 7.94 -0.04
CA LEU A 238 -26.50 8.17 0.71
C LEU A 238 -26.20 9.68 0.74
N ASN A 239 -25.99 10.25 1.92
CA ASN A 239 -25.96 11.71 2.08
C ASN A 239 -24.56 12.33 2.10
N SER A 240 -23.50 11.52 2.06
CA SER A 240 -22.12 11.98 2.10
C SER A 240 -21.18 11.03 1.37
N ALA A 241 -19.99 11.51 0.99
CA ALA A 241 -18.92 10.69 0.44
C ALA A 241 -18.49 9.59 1.41
N LEU A 242 -18.53 9.85 2.72
CA LEU A 242 -18.23 8.86 3.74
C LEU A 242 -19.27 7.73 3.76
N GLU A 243 -20.57 8.04 3.64
CA GLU A 243 -21.60 7.01 3.51
C GLU A 243 -21.43 6.17 2.24
N VAL A 244 -21.02 6.79 1.13
CA VAL A 244 -20.66 6.10 -0.12
C VAL A 244 -19.46 5.17 0.12
N PHE A 245 -18.40 5.67 0.76
CA PHE A 245 -17.21 4.90 1.08
C PHE A 245 -17.52 3.67 1.95
N ILE A 246 -18.28 3.85 3.04
CA ILE A 246 -18.70 2.77 3.93
C ILE A 246 -19.46 1.71 3.13
N THR A 247 -20.43 2.13 2.33
CA THR A 247 -21.24 1.24 1.49
C THR A 247 -20.39 0.46 0.49
N LEU A 248 -19.46 1.12 -0.22
CA LEU A 248 -18.53 0.47 -1.14
C LEU A 248 -17.63 -0.55 -0.42
N ARG A 249 -17.18 -0.21 0.79
CA ARG A 249 -16.28 -1.07 1.55
C ARG A 249 -16.98 -2.35 1.96
N ASP A 250 -18.23 -2.23 2.43
CA ASP A 250 -19.10 -3.35 2.78
C ASP A 250 -19.48 -4.18 1.55
N TRP A 251 -19.74 -3.52 0.41
CA TRP A 251 -20.01 -4.20 -0.85
C TRP A 251 -18.81 -5.04 -1.30
N LYS A 252 -17.60 -4.46 -1.31
CA LYS A 252 -16.38 -5.19 -1.71
C LYS A 252 -16.02 -6.33 -0.76
N ASN A 253 -16.50 -6.32 0.49
CA ASN A 253 -16.29 -7.44 1.40
C ASN A 253 -17.15 -8.66 1.05
N GLN A 254 -18.23 -8.47 0.30
CA GLN A 254 -19.20 -9.49 -0.11
C GLN A 254 -19.05 -9.92 -1.58
N PHE A 255 -18.20 -9.23 -2.35
CA PHE A 255 -17.90 -9.51 -3.76
C PHE A 255 -16.76 -10.52 -3.89
#